data_AF-A0A1B6F202-F1
#
_entry.id   AF-A0A1B6F202-F1
#
_cell.length_a   1.000
_cell.length_b   1.000
_cell.length_c   1.000
_cell.angle_alpha   90.00
_cell.angle_beta   90.00
_cell.angle_gamma   90.00
#
_symmetry.space_group_name_H-M   'P 1'
#
loop_
_entity.id
_entity.type
_entity.pdbx_description
1 polymer ?
#
loop_
_entity_poly.entity_id
_entity_poly.type
_entity_poly.pdbx_seq_one_letter_code
_entity_poly.pdbx_strand_id
1 'polypeptide(L)'
;MDDHVANTHDIHSCIKNNLENGEDGDGDSSSSRFVEHIAGSDSPPYTPLPGFAQNGEAVSNEISAPYEVPQFPIEVIEKKLAIQRQISSRVAKDIEEKRSHYEPSFVGSVQEEMFKLDEHDFVPHFQRVAISGEDTSGVPLEDLQQASRLLVQALHIRERYMEMSHQSFPALTARFLRSFDDKAPHHYNHIEHEDKKTIADHPVHAPPSNTSPWECEMPPAKGYIFAPVRGVFQVYRDQAARDADNPLPYSYPHLDTFVQDMNRLCAMIADGPMKSFCYRRLSYLSSKYQLHVLLNELRELASQKAVPHRDFYNIRKVDTHIHAASCMNQKHLLRFIKKTLKNHADEVVTCNRDGEMTLRQVFQSMNLTSYDLTVDMLDVHADRNTFHRFDKFNAKYNPIGESRLREVFLKTDNYLGGKYFARIIKEVSSDLEESKYQNAELRLSIYGKSADEWDKLAKWATTNNVYSDNVRWLIQIPRLYDIFRTNQLMVNFQELLTNIFHPLFEVTNDPSSHPELHQFLQYVIG
;
A
#
# COMPACT_ATOMS: atom_id res chain seq x y z
N MET A 1 19.37 54.88 -40.46
CA MET A 1 20.14 55.28 -39.27
C MET A 1 20.01 54.15 -38.28
N ASP A 2 20.91 53.20 -38.53
CA ASP A 2 21.60 52.28 -37.62
C ASP A 2 20.72 51.32 -36.80
N ASP A 3 20.44 50.11 -37.28
CA ASP A 3 21.33 48.93 -37.41
C ASP A 3 22.06 48.54 -36.12
N HIS A 4 21.64 47.41 -35.51
CA HIS A 4 22.54 46.27 -35.34
C HIS A 4 21.78 45.00 -34.93
N VAL A 5 21.59 44.14 -35.95
CA VAL A 5 21.47 42.68 -35.82
C VAL A 5 22.87 42.13 -35.52
N ALA A 6 23.00 41.30 -34.50
CA ALA A 6 24.15 40.42 -34.21
C ALA A 6 23.74 39.43 -33.11
N ASN A 7 24.07 38.14 -33.08
CA ASN A 7 24.61 37.22 -34.08
C ASN A 7 24.38 35.82 -33.47
N THR A 8 23.68 34.93 -34.15
CA THR A 8 23.51 33.52 -33.75
C THR A 8 24.71 32.68 -34.16
N HIS A 9 25.89 33.07 -33.67
CA HIS A 9 27.15 32.37 -33.87
C HIS A 9 28.03 32.54 -32.62
N ASP A 10 27.71 31.79 -31.56
CA ASP A 10 28.71 31.45 -30.52
C ASP A 10 28.33 30.27 -29.59
N ILE A 11 27.23 29.55 -29.89
CA ILE A 11 26.83 28.36 -29.10
C ILE A 11 27.36 27.06 -29.74
N HIS A 12 27.89 27.12 -30.97
CA HIS A 12 28.26 25.93 -31.75
C HIS A 12 29.76 25.56 -31.72
N SER A 13 30.62 26.30 -31.02
CA SER A 13 32.08 26.04 -30.99
C SER A 13 32.59 25.39 -29.70
N CYS A 14 31.86 25.43 -28.58
CA CYS A 14 32.27 24.77 -27.33
C CYS A 14 31.84 23.30 -27.19
N ILE A 15 31.13 22.74 -28.17
CA ILE A 15 30.61 21.35 -28.13
C ILE A 15 31.53 20.36 -28.87
N LYS A 16 32.57 20.82 -29.58
CA LYS A 16 33.34 19.97 -30.51
C LYS A 16 34.66 19.37 -29.99
N ASN A 17 35.09 19.63 -28.75
CA ASN A 17 36.42 19.20 -28.28
C ASN A 17 36.46 18.12 -27.17
N ASN A 18 35.35 17.43 -26.86
CA ASN A 18 35.36 16.31 -25.91
C ASN A 18 34.83 14.99 -26.49
N LEU A 19 34.78 14.87 -27.82
CA LEU A 19 34.50 13.61 -28.51
C LEU A 19 35.83 12.97 -28.93
N GLU A 20 36.53 12.37 -27.96
CA GLU A 20 37.52 11.32 -28.23
C GLU A 20 37.82 10.60 -26.92
N ASN A 21 37.26 9.40 -26.80
CA ASN A 21 37.48 8.28 -25.85
C ASN A 21 36.16 7.78 -25.29
N GLY A 22 35.56 6.84 -26.03
CA GLY A 22 34.43 6.07 -25.57
C GLY A 22 34.89 4.93 -24.66
N GLU A 23 34.05 4.59 -23.69
CA GLU A 23 33.90 3.25 -23.16
C GLU A 23 32.61 3.18 -22.32
N ASP A 24 31.75 2.21 -22.61
CA ASP A 24 30.41 2.03 -22.03
C ASP A 24 30.43 2.12 -20.50
N GLY A 25 29.52 2.92 -19.96
CA GLY A 25 29.28 3.05 -18.53
C GLY A 25 27.79 3.22 -18.30
N ASP A 26 27.24 2.36 -17.45
CA ASP A 26 25.89 2.49 -16.91
C ASP A 26 25.67 3.92 -16.39
N GLY A 27 24.62 4.56 -16.91
CA GLY A 27 24.30 5.96 -16.65
C GLY A 27 23.87 6.18 -15.21
N ASP A 28 24.84 6.33 -14.30
CA ASP A 28 24.67 6.95 -13.00
C ASP A 28 25.38 8.31 -13.03
N SER A 29 24.70 9.31 -13.60
CA SER A 29 25.22 10.67 -13.69
C SER A 29 24.69 11.50 -12.53
N SER A 30 25.46 11.53 -11.45
CA SER A 30 25.38 12.60 -10.45
C SER A 30 26.12 13.82 -11.00
N SER A 31 25.40 14.92 -11.24
CA SER A 31 26.04 16.22 -11.47
C SER A 31 25.39 17.33 -10.65
N SER A 32 26.28 18.12 -10.07
CA SER A 32 26.15 19.14 -9.04
C SER A 32 25.38 20.42 -9.41
N ARG A 33 24.68 20.94 -8.40
CA ARG A 33 24.45 22.35 -8.01
C ARG A 33 23.82 23.31 -9.04
N PHE A 34 22.56 23.65 -8.80
CA PHE A 34 22.05 25.03 -8.75
C PHE A 34 21.23 25.19 -7.46
N VAL A 35 21.58 26.17 -6.63
CA VAL A 35 20.92 26.49 -5.35
C VAL A 35 20.04 27.71 -5.58
N GLU A 36 18.72 27.55 -5.47
CA GLU A 36 17.81 28.66 -5.18
C GLU A 36 17.16 28.39 -3.82
N HIS A 37 17.39 29.32 -2.89
CA HIS A 37 16.77 29.34 -1.57
C HIS A 37 15.30 29.79 -1.70
N ILE A 38 14.37 28.86 -1.48
CA ILE A 38 12.97 29.21 -1.18
C ILE A 38 12.68 28.73 0.24
N ALA A 39 12.49 29.69 1.15
CA ALA A 39 12.15 29.46 2.55
C ALA A 39 10.72 28.91 2.66
N GLY A 40 10.59 27.67 3.12
CA GLY A 40 9.31 27.06 3.49
C GLY A 40 8.89 27.49 4.90
N SER A 41 7.65 27.95 5.01
CA SER A 41 7.00 28.35 6.25
C SER A 41 6.56 27.13 7.07
N ASP A 42 7.32 26.79 8.10
CA ASP A 42 6.85 25.92 9.19
C ASP A 42 6.19 26.77 10.29
N SER A 43 4.99 26.37 10.71
CA SER A 43 4.28 26.98 11.84
C SER A 43 4.97 26.63 13.16
N PRO A 44 5.14 27.58 14.10
CA PRO A 44 5.83 27.30 15.36
C PRO A 44 4.90 26.61 16.38
N PRO A 45 5.46 25.80 17.30
CA PRO A 45 4.71 25.20 18.40
C PRO A 45 4.29 26.26 19.43
N TYR A 46 3.09 26.08 19.99
CA TYR A 46 2.44 27.02 20.89
C TYR A 46 3.12 27.04 22.27
N THR A 47 3.75 28.17 22.61
CA THR A 47 4.22 28.50 23.97
C THR A 47 3.41 29.70 24.48
N PRO A 48 2.79 29.66 25.68
CA PRO A 48 2.07 30.80 26.21
C PRO A 48 3.07 31.80 26.80
N LEU A 49 3.09 33.04 26.29
CA LEU A 49 3.86 34.14 26.87
C LEU A 49 3.00 35.00 27.83
N PRO A 50 3.64 35.61 28.86
CA PRO A 50 2.99 36.17 30.05
C PRO A 50 2.76 37.70 29.97
N GLY A 51 1.76 38.16 30.74
CA GLY A 51 1.69 39.53 31.26
C GLY A 51 0.40 40.29 30.92
N PHE A 52 -0.53 40.39 31.88
CA PHE A 52 -0.95 41.64 32.52
C PHE A 52 -1.83 41.32 33.74
N ALA A 53 -1.71 42.17 34.75
CA ALA A 53 -1.73 41.84 36.17
C ALA A 53 -3.05 42.10 36.91
N GLN A 54 -3.07 41.62 38.16
CA GLN A 54 -3.68 42.20 39.38
C GLN A 54 -5.18 41.95 39.65
N ASN A 55 -5.51 41.08 40.61
CA ASN A 55 -5.52 41.43 42.05
C ASN A 55 -5.95 40.25 42.95
N GLY A 56 -5.32 40.14 44.12
CA GLY A 56 -5.92 39.50 45.30
C GLY A 56 -5.11 38.35 45.91
N GLU A 57 -4.44 38.65 47.03
CA GLU A 57 -3.46 37.85 47.76
C GLU A 57 -3.98 36.54 48.37
N ALA A 58 -3.04 35.59 48.48
CA ALA A 58 -3.18 34.36 49.25
C ALA A 58 -3.00 34.62 50.75
N VAL A 59 -3.69 33.83 51.59
CA VAL A 59 -3.20 33.52 52.93
C VAL A 59 -3.32 32.02 53.17
N SER A 60 -2.16 31.39 53.28
CA SER A 60 -1.93 30.01 53.72
C SER A 60 -2.31 29.81 55.18
N ASN A 61 -2.70 28.59 55.56
CA ASN A 61 -2.27 27.97 56.83
C ASN A 61 -2.52 26.47 56.78
N GLU A 62 -1.44 25.70 56.62
CA GLU A 62 -1.41 24.30 57.02
C GLU A 62 -1.22 24.23 58.54
N ILE A 63 -2.11 23.51 59.23
CA ILE A 63 -1.88 22.95 60.57
C ILE A 63 -2.42 21.50 60.54
N SER A 64 -1.63 20.59 61.12
CA SER A 64 -1.67 19.12 61.09
C SER A 64 -3.02 18.39 61.28
N ALA A 65 -3.11 17.23 60.59
CA ALA A 65 -3.99 16.05 60.75
C ALA A 65 -5.37 16.05 60.03
N PRO A 66 -5.84 14.88 59.50
CA PRO A 66 -6.81 14.81 58.42
C PRO A 66 -8.24 14.69 58.98
N TYR A 67 -8.90 15.81 59.20
CA TYR A 67 -10.36 15.84 59.27
C TYR A 67 -10.85 17.07 58.50
N GLU A 68 -11.33 16.84 57.27
CA GLU A 68 -12.10 17.86 56.55
C GLU A 68 -13.44 18.04 57.24
N VAL A 69 -13.66 19.22 57.82
CA VAL A 69 -14.99 19.62 58.30
C VAL A 69 -15.85 19.86 57.06
N PRO A 70 -17.04 19.24 56.94
CA PRO A 70 -17.89 19.42 55.77
C PRO A 70 -18.23 20.90 55.56
N GLN A 71 -17.96 21.43 54.37
CA GLN A 71 -18.22 22.83 54.00
C GLN A 71 -19.72 23.21 54.00
N PHE A 72 -20.62 22.25 54.21
CA PHE A 72 -22.07 22.45 54.19
C PHE A 72 -22.76 21.72 55.36
N PRO A 73 -23.88 22.24 55.89
CA PRO A 73 -24.66 21.56 56.93
C PRO A 73 -25.05 20.14 56.51
N ILE A 74 -25.01 19.18 57.45
CA ILE A 74 -25.27 17.75 57.19
C ILE A 74 -26.63 17.52 56.50
N GLU A 75 -27.63 18.32 56.84
CA GLU A 75 -28.98 18.30 56.25
C GLU A 75 -28.98 18.60 54.73
N VAL A 76 -28.02 19.39 54.24
CA VAL A 76 -27.86 19.69 52.81
C VAL A 76 -27.19 18.53 52.08
N ILE A 77 -26.25 17.85 52.74
CA ILE A 77 -25.55 16.67 52.20
C ILE A 77 -26.51 15.48 52.13
N GLU A 78 -27.33 15.26 53.16
CA GLU A 78 -28.37 14.23 53.15
C GLU A 78 -29.45 14.49 52.10
N LYS A 79 -29.89 15.74 51.92
CA LYS A 79 -30.79 16.11 50.81
C LYS A 79 -30.17 15.81 49.45
N LYS A 80 -28.89 16.12 49.24
CA LYS A 80 -28.19 15.86 47.99
C LYS A 80 -28.03 14.35 47.73
N LEU A 81 -27.70 13.56 48.76
CA LEU A 81 -27.61 12.10 48.69
C LEU A 81 -28.99 11.44 48.49
N ALA A 82 -30.05 11.98 49.08
CA ALA A 82 -31.42 11.49 48.86
C ALA A 82 -31.90 11.77 47.44
N ILE A 83 -31.61 12.95 46.90
CA ILE A 83 -31.88 13.30 45.49
C ILE A 83 -31.05 12.40 44.56
N GLN A 84 -29.78 12.14 44.89
CA GLN A 84 -28.92 11.24 44.11
C GLN A 84 -29.41 9.79 44.13
N ARG A 85 -29.92 9.28 45.26
CA ARG A 85 -30.55 7.95 45.35
C ARG A 85 -31.87 7.88 44.57
N GLN A 86 -32.67 8.95 44.55
CA GLN A 86 -33.88 9.02 43.72
C GLN A 86 -33.59 9.11 42.22
N ILE A 87 -32.50 9.79 41.83
CA ILE A 87 -32.06 9.84 40.44
C ILE A 87 -31.49 8.48 40.01
N SER A 88 -30.68 7.83 40.84
CA SER A 88 -30.16 6.49 40.56
C SER A 88 -31.27 5.43 40.47
N SER A 89 -32.33 5.52 41.29
CA SER A 89 -33.47 4.58 41.19
C SER A 89 -34.37 4.86 39.98
N ARG A 90 -34.50 6.13 39.56
CA ARG A 90 -35.17 6.49 38.29
C ARG A 90 -34.37 6.05 37.08
N VAL A 91 -33.04 6.19 37.09
CA VAL A 91 -32.16 5.70 36.02
C VAL A 91 -32.17 4.17 35.95
N ALA A 92 -32.22 3.47 37.08
CA ALA A 92 -32.38 2.02 37.10
C ALA A 92 -33.74 1.57 36.53
N LYS A 93 -34.84 2.28 36.85
CA LYS A 93 -36.17 2.05 36.26
C LYS A 93 -36.22 2.38 34.76
N ASP A 94 -35.61 3.46 34.31
CA ASP A 94 -35.50 3.82 32.89
C ASP A 94 -34.68 2.78 32.10
N ILE A 95 -33.69 2.13 32.72
CA ILE A 95 -32.91 1.05 32.13
C ILE A 95 -33.73 -0.25 32.06
N GLU A 96 -34.60 -0.51 33.04
CA GLU A 96 -35.55 -1.64 33.04
C GLU A 96 -36.67 -1.45 32.00
N GLU A 97 -37.25 -0.24 31.90
CA GLU A 97 -38.26 0.11 30.89
C GLU A 97 -37.69 0.14 29.46
N LYS A 98 -36.40 0.49 29.29
CA LYS A 98 -35.69 0.38 27.99
C LYS A 98 -35.24 -1.04 27.66
N ARG A 99 -35.20 -1.95 28.63
CA ARG A 99 -35.00 -3.39 28.39
C ARG A 99 -36.27 -4.07 27.86
N SER A 100 -37.45 -3.52 28.13
CA SER A 100 -38.74 -4.13 27.77
C SER A 100 -39.42 -3.55 26.52
N HIS A 101 -38.84 -2.54 25.85
CA HIS A 101 -39.41 -1.97 24.63
C HIS A 101 -38.52 -2.22 23.40
N TYR A 102 -38.73 -3.38 22.79
CA TYR A 102 -38.62 -3.53 21.35
C TYR A 102 -39.94 -4.15 20.85
N GLU A 103 -40.94 -3.30 20.57
CA GLU A 103 -42.06 -3.70 19.73
C GLU A 103 -41.59 -3.58 18.27
N PRO A 104 -41.60 -4.67 17.48
CA PRO A 104 -41.34 -4.58 16.06
C PRO A 104 -42.55 -3.90 15.41
N SER A 105 -42.33 -2.73 14.82
CA SER A 105 -43.34 -2.06 14.00
C SER A 105 -43.48 -2.79 12.66
N PHE A 106 -44.08 -3.97 12.65
CA PHE A 106 -44.60 -4.64 11.45
C PHE A 106 -45.81 -5.50 11.85
N VAL A 107 -47.00 -5.02 11.51
CA VAL A 107 -48.22 -5.84 11.51
C VAL A 107 -48.16 -6.73 10.27
N GLY A 108 -47.69 -7.96 10.46
CA GLY A 108 -47.65 -9.00 9.45
C GLY A 108 -47.21 -10.31 10.08
N SER A 109 -48.18 -11.20 10.31
CA SER A 109 -48.00 -12.50 10.97
C SER A 109 -46.92 -13.36 10.31
N VAL A 110 -45.81 -13.57 11.00
CA VAL A 110 -44.87 -14.67 10.74
C VAL A 110 -44.63 -15.39 12.05
N GLN A 111 -44.89 -16.69 12.07
CA GLN A 111 -44.78 -17.57 13.23
C GLN A 111 -43.37 -17.50 13.83
N GLU A 112 -43.30 -17.38 15.15
CA GLU A 112 -42.08 -17.48 15.94
C GLU A 112 -41.49 -18.90 15.81
N GLU A 113 -40.60 -19.09 14.85
CA GLU A 113 -39.55 -20.10 15.01
C GLU A 113 -38.42 -19.49 15.85
N MET A 114 -38.19 -20.14 16.98
CA MET A 114 -37.23 -19.81 18.02
C MET A 114 -35.81 -19.77 17.44
N PHE A 115 -35.36 -18.60 16.98
CA PHE A 115 -33.97 -18.35 16.61
C PHE A 115 -33.08 -18.58 17.83
N LYS A 116 -32.37 -19.72 17.87
CA LYS A 116 -31.28 -19.94 18.82
C LYS A 116 -30.19 -18.92 18.50
N LEU A 117 -30.10 -17.86 19.30
CA LEU A 117 -28.95 -16.96 19.31
C LEU A 117 -27.72 -17.79 19.71
N ASP A 118 -26.74 -17.83 18.82
CA ASP A 118 -25.45 -18.47 19.06
C ASP A 118 -24.69 -17.63 20.11
N GLU A 119 -24.02 -18.25 21.09
CA GLU A 119 -23.26 -17.54 22.13
C GLU A 119 -22.14 -16.65 21.56
N HIS A 120 -21.79 -16.87 20.28
CA HIS A 120 -20.80 -16.10 19.53
C HIS A 120 -21.35 -14.79 18.93
N ASP A 121 -22.67 -14.54 19.02
CA ASP A 121 -23.33 -13.31 18.58
C ASP A 121 -23.49 -12.28 19.72
N PHE A 122 -22.67 -12.36 20.79
CA PHE A 122 -22.61 -11.28 21.77
C PHE A 122 -21.99 -10.03 21.14
N VAL A 123 -22.82 -9.22 20.48
CA VAL A 123 -22.45 -7.87 20.05
C VAL A 123 -22.38 -7.01 21.31
N PRO A 124 -21.18 -6.57 21.75
CA PRO A 124 -21.08 -5.74 22.94
C PRO A 124 -21.91 -4.48 22.71
N HIS A 125 -22.77 -4.14 23.66
CA HIS A 125 -23.55 -2.92 23.56
C HIS A 125 -22.61 -1.72 23.70
N PHE A 126 -22.17 -1.16 22.58
CA PHE A 126 -21.38 0.06 22.55
C PHE A 126 -22.30 1.28 22.66
N GLN A 127 -21.90 2.26 23.47
CA GLN A 127 -22.58 3.55 23.52
C GLN A 127 -22.36 4.28 22.20
N ARG A 128 -23.43 4.58 21.49
CA ARG A 128 -23.40 5.28 20.21
C ARG A 128 -23.98 6.67 20.39
N VAL A 129 -23.19 7.69 20.10
CA VAL A 129 -23.68 9.07 20.06
C VAL A 129 -24.15 9.38 18.65
N ALA A 130 -25.44 9.70 18.53
CA ALA A 130 -26.03 10.25 17.32
C ALA A 130 -26.13 11.77 17.48
N ILE A 131 -25.30 12.51 16.73
CA ILE A 131 -25.39 13.97 16.65
C ILE A 131 -26.30 14.27 15.45
N SER A 132 -27.47 14.85 15.72
CA SER A 132 -28.44 15.27 14.70
C SER A 132 -28.51 16.81 14.66
N GLY A 133 -28.79 17.37 13.48
CA GLY A 133 -28.90 18.82 13.27
C GLY A 133 -28.56 19.24 11.84
N GLU A 134 -29.36 20.15 11.27
CA GLU A 134 -29.22 20.65 9.89
C GLU A 134 -27.92 21.45 9.67
N ASP A 135 -27.38 22.10 10.70
CA ASP A 135 -26.16 22.93 10.63
C ASP A 135 -24.83 22.17 10.71
N THR A 136 -24.87 20.83 10.76
CA THR A 136 -23.66 20.01 10.95
C THR A 136 -22.73 20.00 9.74
N SER A 137 -23.22 20.32 8.54
CA SER A 137 -22.45 20.38 7.31
C SER A 137 -21.57 21.63 7.24
N GLY A 138 -22.03 22.73 7.84
CA GLY A 138 -21.29 23.97 7.92
C GLY A 138 -20.99 24.66 6.58
N VAL A 139 -21.72 24.26 5.54
CA VAL A 139 -21.78 24.89 4.23
C VAL A 139 -23.25 25.21 3.93
N PRO A 140 -23.56 26.22 3.12
CA PRO A 140 -24.91 26.47 2.65
C PRO A 140 -25.58 25.20 2.08
N LEU A 141 -26.90 25.09 2.23
CA LEU A 141 -27.66 23.92 1.78
C LEU A 141 -27.49 23.65 0.27
N GLU A 142 -27.39 24.70 -0.54
CA GLU A 142 -27.18 24.62 -1.99
C GLU A 142 -25.80 24.00 -2.31
N ASP A 143 -24.76 24.50 -1.66
CA ASP A 143 -23.39 23.99 -1.77
C ASP A 143 -23.29 22.52 -1.31
N LEU A 144 -24.02 22.16 -0.26
CA LEU A 144 -24.12 20.78 0.21
C LEU A 144 -24.75 19.86 -0.85
N GLN A 145 -25.83 20.30 -1.48
CA GLN A 145 -26.48 19.54 -2.54
C GLN A 145 -25.54 19.37 -3.74
N GLN A 146 -24.82 20.41 -4.14
CA GLN A 146 -23.84 20.33 -5.22
C GLN A 146 -22.69 19.38 -4.87
N ALA A 147 -22.08 19.53 -3.68
CA ALA A 147 -20.98 18.70 -3.22
C ALA A 147 -21.37 17.21 -3.16
N SER A 148 -22.58 16.90 -2.67
CA SER A 148 -23.07 15.52 -2.62
C SER A 148 -23.22 14.91 -4.02
N ARG A 149 -23.75 15.65 -4.98
CA ARG A 149 -23.86 15.19 -6.39
C ARG A 149 -22.48 14.94 -7.00
N LEU A 150 -21.51 15.81 -6.76
CA LEU A 150 -20.14 15.64 -7.27
C LEU A 150 -19.46 14.39 -6.68
N LEU A 151 -19.61 14.15 -5.38
CA LEU A 151 -19.09 12.96 -4.73
C LEU A 151 -19.73 11.67 -5.26
N VAL A 152 -21.04 11.67 -5.45
CA VAL A 152 -21.75 10.54 -6.06
C VAL A 152 -21.23 10.29 -7.48
N GLN A 153 -21.04 11.33 -8.29
CA GLN A 153 -20.46 11.18 -9.64
C GLN A 153 -19.04 10.61 -9.59
N ALA A 154 -18.19 11.08 -8.68
CA ALA A 154 -16.83 10.54 -8.51
C ALA A 154 -16.84 9.05 -8.13
N LEU A 155 -17.79 8.64 -7.28
CA LEU A 155 -17.95 7.24 -6.89
C LEU A 155 -18.44 6.35 -8.05
N HIS A 156 -19.35 6.84 -8.90
CA HIS A 156 -19.77 6.12 -10.11
C HIS A 156 -18.63 5.94 -11.11
N ILE A 157 -17.78 6.97 -11.27
CA ILE A 157 -16.57 6.86 -12.09
C ILE A 157 -15.71 5.73 -11.51
N ARG A 158 -15.40 5.76 -10.21
CA ARG A 158 -14.61 4.69 -9.57
C ARG A 158 -15.23 3.31 -9.74
N GLU A 159 -16.52 3.15 -9.50
CA GLU A 159 -17.23 1.87 -9.63
C GLU A 159 -17.09 1.29 -11.05
N ARG A 160 -17.29 2.12 -12.08
CA ARG A 160 -17.14 1.72 -13.49
C ARG A 160 -15.72 1.22 -13.79
N TYR A 161 -14.68 1.93 -13.34
CA TYR A 161 -13.28 1.48 -13.57
C TYR A 161 -12.94 0.22 -12.79
N MET A 162 -13.40 0.10 -11.55
CA MET A 162 -13.17 -1.09 -10.74
C MET A 162 -13.83 -2.32 -11.34
N GLU A 163 -15.05 -2.20 -11.89
CA GLU A 163 -15.69 -3.29 -12.62
C GLU A 163 -14.96 -3.65 -13.92
N MET A 164 -14.61 -2.68 -14.77
CA MET A 164 -13.86 -2.95 -16.02
C MET A 164 -12.51 -3.65 -15.76
N SER A 165 -11.92 -3.42 -14.59
CA SER A 165 -10.68 -4.08 -14.14
C SER A 165 -10.90 -5.33 -13.29
N HIS A 166 -12.15 -5.78 -13.13
CA HIS A 166 -12.55 -6.91 -12.29
C HIS A 166 -12.09 -6.81 -10.82
N GLN A 167 -11.91 -5.60 -10.29
CA GLN A 167 -11.57 -5.33 -8.89
C GLN A 167 -12.81 -5.20 -8.01
N SER A 168 -12.78 -5.78 -6.81
CA SER A 168 -13.90 -5.75 -5.86
C SER A 168 -14.28 -4.34 -5.41
N PHE A 169 -15.58 -4.01 -5.48
CA PHE A 169 -16.10 -2.72 -5.01
C PHE A 169 -16.84 -2.88 -3.66
N PRO A 170 -16.71 -1.93 -2.71
CA PRO A 170 -17.35 -2.05 -1.39
C PRO A 170 -18.87 -2.19 -1.47
N ALA A 171 -19.41 -3.32 -1.01
CA ALA A 171 -20.84 -3.66 -1.11
C ALA A 171 -21.77 -2.63 -0.46
N LEU A 172 -21.38 -2.06 0.69
CA LEU A 172 -22.16 -1.03 1.37
C LEU A 172 -22.26 0.24 0.51
N THR A 173 -21.16 0.67 -0.09
CA THR A 173 -21.12 1.83 -0.98
C THR A 173 -21.94 1.57 -2.23
N ALA A 174 -21.78 0.40 -2.85
CA ALA A 174 -22.59 -0.02 -4.00
C ALA A 174 -24.09 0.08 -3.71
N ARG A 175 -24.52 -0.43 -2.54
CA ARG A 175 -25.92 -0.38 -2.12
C ARG A 175 -26.45 1.06 -2.01
N PHE A 176 -25.65 1.99 -1.48
CA PHE A 176 -26.04 3.39 -1.42
C PHE A 176 -26.08 4.05 -2.80
N LEU A 177 -25.12 3.77 -3.69
CA LEU A 177 -25.12 4.32 -5.05
C LEU A 177 -26.37 3.89 -5.83
N ARG A 178 -26.81 2.63 -5.68
CA ARG A 178 -28.07 2.14 -6.27
C ARG A 178 -29.29 2.97 -5.87
N SER A 179 -29.36 3.40 -4.62
CA SER A 179 -30.51 4.19 -4.13
C SER A 179 -30.63 5.59 -4.75
N PHE A 180 -29.58 6.08 -5.43
CA PHE A 180 -29.59 7.41 -6.06
C PHE A 180 -29.92 7.39 -7.55
N ASP A 181 -29.75 6.26 -8.26
CA ASP A 181 -29.97 6.18 -9.70
C ASP A 181 -30.42 4.78 -10.14
N ASP A 182 -31.74 4.51 -10.08
CA ASP A 182 -32.37 3.27 -10.55
C ASP A 182 -32.17 3.00 -12.07
N LYS A 183 -31.67 3.98 -12.83
CA LYS A 183 -31.51 3.91 -14.30
C LYS A 183 -30.05 3.73 -14.73
N ALA A 184 -29.08 3.91 -13.84
CA ALA A 184 -27.69 3.62 -14.15
C ALA A 184 -27.53 2.10 -14.30
N PRO A 185 -26.94 1.58 -15.40
CA PRO A 185 -26.65 0.16 -15.50
C PRO A 185 -25.80 -0.23 -14.29
N HIS A 186 -26.36 -1.09 -13.44
CA HIS A 186 -25.67 -1.60 -12.27
C HIS A 186 -24.82 -2.79 -12.71
N HIS A 187 -23.54 -2.62 -12.45
CA HIS A 187 -22.46 -3.40 -13.00
C HIS A 187 -22.05 -4.52 -12.02
N TYR A 188 -22.07 -4.21 -10.73
CA TYR A 188 -21.99 -5.19 -9.64
C TYR A 188 -23.37 -5.74 -9.29
N ASN A 189 -23.89 -6.70 -10.07
CA ASN A 189 -25.19 -7.32 -9.78
C ASN A 189 -25.14 -8.41 -8.70
N HIS A 190 -23.96 -8.99 -8.45
CA HIS A 190 -23.78 -10.03 -7.44
C HIS A 190 -23.01 -9.47 -6.25
N ILE A 191 -23.69 -9.29 -5.11
CA ILE A 191 -23.00 -9.16 -3.82
C ILE A 191 -22.77 -10.59 -3.35
N GLU A 192 -21.65 -11.19 -3.74
CA GLU A 192 -21.17 -12.36 -3.00
C GLU A 192 -20.74 -11.86 -1.64
N HIS A 193 -21.60 -12.09 -0.64
CA HIS A 193 -21.07 -12.23 0.70
C HIS A 193 -20.16 -13.45 0.64
N GLU A 194 -18.86 -13.28 0.86
CA GLU A 194 -18.06 -14.45 1.24
C GLU A 194 -18.78 -15.05 2.44
N ASP A 195 -19.37 -16.22 2.25
CA ASP A 195 -19.88 -17.01 3.36
C ASP A 195 -18.75 -17.07 4.39
N LYS A 196 -19.08 -16.92 5.68
CA LYS A 196 -18.10 -17.09 6.76
C LYS A 196 -17.49 -18.50 6.57
N LYS A 197 -16.34 -18.57 5.91
CA LYS A 197 -15.67 -19.84 5.62
C LYS A 197 -15.46 -20.55 6.94
N THR A 198 -15.89 -21.80 7.01
CA THR A 198 -15.81 -22.55 8.26
C THR A 198 -14.34 -22.76 8.63
N ILE A 199 -14.04 -23.04 9.90
CA ILE A 199 -12.67 -23.39 10.32
C ILE A 199 -12.11 -24.59 9.52
N ALA A 200 -12.98 -25.44 8.94
CA ALA A 200 -12.56 -26.53 8.06
C ALA A 200 -12.08 -26.05 6.69
N ASP A 201 -12.69 -24.99 6.14
CA ASP A 201 -12.34 -24.39 4.84
C ASP A 201 -11.17 -23.40 4.96
N HIS A 202 -10.92 -22.87 6.17
CA HIS A 202 -9.76 -22.06 6.54
C HIS A 202 -9.16 -22.58 7.85
N PRO A 203 -8.43 -23.72 7.80
CA PRO A 203 -7.81 -24.27 8.99
C PRO A 203 -6.88 -23.23 9.61
N VAL A 204 -7.07 -23.00 10.92
CA VAL A 204 -6.24 -22.08 11.71
C VAL A 204 -4.76 -22.42 11.51
N HIS A 205 -4.44 -23.69 11.26
CA HIS A 205 -3.16 -24.22 10.81
C HIS A 205 -3.40 -25.05 9.53
N ALA A 206 -3.28 -24.45 8.34
CA ALA A 206 -3.21 -25.25 7.12
C ALA A 206 -1.99 -26.20 7.24
N PRO A 207 -2.16 -27.51 7.00
CA PRO A 207 -1.01 -28.40 6.93
C PRO A 207 -0.09 -27.93 5.81
N PRO A 208 1.24 -27.99 5.99
CA PRO A 208 2.18 -27.64 4.94
C PRO A 208 1.86 -28.50 3.71
N SER A 209 1.77 -27.84 2.55
CA SER A 209 1.61 -28.51 1.26
C SER A 209 2.77 -29.51 1.07
N ASN A 210 2.47 -30.81 1.10
CA ASN A 210 3.45 -31.87 0.80
C ASN A 210 3.71 -32.04 -0.70
N THR A 211 3.01 -31.30 -1.55
CA THR A 211 3.21 -31.22 -3.00
C THR A 211 4.30 -30.21 -3.36
N SER A 212 5.03 -30.47 -4.44
CA SER A 212 6.01 -29.51 -4.97
C SER A 212 5.28 -28.20 -5.29
N PRO A 213 5.73 -27.04 -4.77
CA PRO A 213 5.01 -25.78 -4.94
C PRO A 213 4.85 -25.41 -6.42
N TRP A 214 5.84 -25.72 -7.25
CA TRP A 214 5.83 -25.32 -8.67
C TRP A 214 5.06 -26.28 -9.59
N GLU A 215 4.45 -27.34 -9.08
CA GLU A 215 3.59 -28.21 -9.88
C GLU A 215 2.25 -27.49 -10.16
N CYS A 216 2.00 -27.17 -11.42
CA CYS A 216 0.76 -26.54 -11.87
C CYS A 216 0.19 -27.25 -13.09
N GLU A 217 -1.13 -27.13 -13.27
CA GLU A 217 -1.79 -27.61 -14.47
C GLU A 217 -1.39 -26.74 -15.67
N MET A 218 -1.01 -27.40 -16.76
CA MET A 218 -0.65 -26.77 -18.04
C MET A 218 -1.82 -26.96 -19.01
N PRO A 219 -2.76 -26.00 -19.10
CA PRO A 219 -3.85 -26.09 -20.07
C PRO A 219 -3.33 -26.01 -21.52
N PRO A 220 -4.07 -26.57 -22.49
CA PRO A 220 -3.67 -26.52 -23.89
C PRO A 220 -3.78 -25.10 -24.46
N ALA A 221 -2.94 -24.80 -25.46
CA ALA A 221 -2.92 -23.52 -26.15
C ALA A 221 -4.29 -23.18 -26.77
N LYS A 222 -4.74 -21.93 -26.59
CA LYS A 222 -6.04 -21.45 -27.11
C LYS A 222 -5.96 -20.83 -28.50
N GLY A 223 -4.77 -20.48 -28.97
CA GLY A 223 -4.51 -20.02 -30.33
C GLY A 223 -4.99 -18.61 -30.65
N TYR A 224 -5.24 -17.76 -29.65
CA TYR A 224 -5.58 -16.35 -29.87
C TYR A 224 -4.38 -15.55 -30.38
N ILE A 225 -4.68 -14.43 -31.05
CA ILE A 225 -3.67 -13.51 -31.57
C ILE A 225 -3.84 -12.15 -30.91
N PHE A 226 -2.73 -11.52 -30.54
CA PHE A 226 -2.73 -10.23 -29.85
C PHE A 226 -2.05 -9.16 -30.71
N ALA A 227 -2.58 -7.94 -30.71
CA ALA A 227 -1.94 -6.81 -31.35
C ALA A 227 -2.07 -5.55 -30.49
N PRO A 228 -0.99 -4.77 -30.32
CA PRO A 228 -1.10 -3.46 -29.69
C PRO A 228 -1.73 -2.45 -30.66
N VAL A 229 -2.85 -1.87 -30.27
CA VAL A 229 -3.52 -0.77 -30.97
C VAL A 229 -3.51 0.45 -30.05
N ARG A 230 -2.69 1.45 -30.40
CA ARG A 230 -2.51 2.71 -29.63
C ARG A 230 -2.20 2.48 -28.13
N GLY A 231 -1.31 1.54 -27.81
CA GLY A 231 -0.94 1.23 -26.42
C GLY A 231 -1.85 0.21 -25.72
N VAL A 232 -2.97 -0.20 -26.33
CA VAL A 232 -3.89 -1.20 -25.75
C VAL A 232 -3.77 -2.50 -26.53
N PHE A 233 -3.58 -3.62 -25.83
CA PHE A 233 -3.57 -4.94 -26.45
C PHE A 233 -4.99 -5.39 -26.78
N GLN A 234 -5.24 -5.64 -28.06
CA GLN A 234 -6.49 -6.23 -28.54
C GLN A 234 -6.29 -7.72 -28.80
N VAL A 235 -7.32 -8.51 -28.47
CA VAL A 235 -7.35 -9.96 -28.66
C VAL A 235 -8.21 -10.30 -29.87
N TYR A 236 -7.67 -11.09 -30.79
CA TYR A 236 -8.33 -11.58 -31.99
C TYR A 236 -8.44 -13.11 -31.93
N ARG A 237 -9.55 -13.64 -32.46
CA ARG A 237 -9.83 -15.08 -32.46
C ARG A 237 -8.86 -15.87 -33.34
N ASP A 238 -8.54 -15.34 -34.51
CA ASP A 238 -7.69 -15.95 -35.52
C ASP A 238 -7.03 -14.87 -36.39
N GLN A 239 -6.17 -15.29 -37.31
CA GLN A 239 -5.46 -14.38 -38.22
C GLN A 239 -6.42 -13.65 -39.16
N ALA A 240 -7.51 -14.30 -39.59
CA ALA A 240 -8.50 -13.68 -40.47
C ALA A 240 -9.24 -12.52 -39.77
N ALA A 241 -9.58 -12.68 -38.50
CA ALA A 241 -10.19 -11.64 -37.67
C ALA A 241 -9.22 -10.47 -37.43
N ARG A 242 -7.92 -10.75 -37.30
CA ARG A 242 -6.88 -9.71 -37.24
C ARG A 242 -6.78 -8.93 -38.54
N ASP A 243 -6.75 -9.62 -39.68
CA ASP A 243 -6.63 -8.98 -40.99
C ASP A 243 -7.89 -8.14 -41.33
N ALA A 244 -9.04 -8.54 -40.79
CA ALA A 244 -10.31 -7.80 -40.88
C ALA A 244 -10.51 -6.73 -39.77
N ASP A 245 -9.53 -6.54 -38.87
CA ASP A 245 -9.57 -5.67 -37.69
C ASP A 245 -10.85 -5.82 -36.84
N ASN A 246 -11.22 -7.08 -36.57
CA ASN A 246 -12.39 -7.45 -35.79
C ASN A 246 -11.97 -8.10 -34.45
N PRO A 247 -11.61 -7.31 -33.42
CA PRO A 247 -11.20 -7.83 -32.12
C PRO A 247 -12.38 -8.40 -31.32
N LEU A 248 -12.07 -9.21 -30.30
CA LEU A 248 -13.05 -9.67 -29.33
C LEU A 248 -13.62 -8.48 -28.53
N PRO A 249 -14.93 -8.48 -28.22
CA PRO A 249 -15.62 -7.33 -27.61
C PRO A 249 -15.38 -7.24 -26.10
N TYR A 250 -14.13 -7.04 -25.69
CA TYR A 250 -13.78 -6.72 -24.31
C TYR A 250 -14.01 -5.23 -24.04
N SER A 251 -14.66 -4.92 -22.93
CA SER A 251 -14.88 -3.53 -22.50
C SER A 251 -13.60 -3.00 -21.85
N TYR A 252 -13.11 -1.85 -22.32
CA TYR A 252 -11.99 -1.14 -21.71
C TYR A 252 -12.17 0.37 -21.87
N PRO A 253 -11.63 1.20 -20.95
CA PRO A 253 -11.71 2.64 -21.07
C PRO A 253 -10.79 3.14 -22.19
N HIS A 254 -11.34 3.93 -23.11
CA HIS A 254 -10.53 4.66 -24.08
C HIS A 254 -9.73 5.79 -23.41
N LEU A 255 -8.56 6.11 -23.97
CA LEU A 255 -7.68 7.15 -23.43
C LEU A 255 -8.39 8.50 -23.31
N ASP A 256 -9.17 8.90 -24.31
CA ASP A 256 -9.90 10.17 -24.31
C ASP A 256 -10.92 10.23 -23.17
N THR A 257 -11.65 9.13 -22.93
CA THR A 257 -12.58 9.01 -21.80
C THR A 257 -11.85 9.06 -20.47
N PHE A 258 -10.71 8.37 -20.35
CA PHE A 258 -9.89 8.40 -19.15
C PHE A 258 -9.39 9.81 -18.83
N VAL A 259 -8.89 10.54 -19.83
CA VAL A 259 -8.44 11.93 -19.67
C VAL A 259 -9.59 12.85 -19.29
N GLN A 260 -10.77 12.69 -19.91
CA GLN A 260 -11.96 13.47 -19.56
C GLN A 260 -12.41 13.21 -18.11
N ASP A 261 -12.48 11.95 -17.69
CA ASP A 261 -12.83 11.57 -16.31
C ASP A 261 -11.79 12.10 -15.32
N MET A 262 -10.50 11.98 -15.63
CA MET A 262 -9.41 12.51 -14.81
C MET A 262 -9.52 14.02 -14.64
N ASN A 263 -9.72 14.77 -15.73
CA ASN A 263 -9.93 16.21 -15.68
C ASN A 263 -11.17 16.58 -14.87
N ARG A 264 -12.25 15.81 -14.98
CA ARG A 264 -13.46 15.99 -14.20
C ARG A 264 -13.18 15.78 -12.71
N LEU A 265 -12.44 14.74 -12.32
CA LEU A 265 -12.02 14.52 -10.94
C LEU A 265 -11.10 15.64 -10.43
N CYS A 266 -10.16 16.12 -11.25
CA CYS A 266 -9.31 17.26 -10.90
C CYS A 266 -10.14 18.53 -10.66
N ALA A 267 -11.14 18.81 -11.50
CA ALA A 267 -12.05 19.93 -11.32
C ALA A 267 -12.88 19.79 -10.02
N MET A 268 -13.36 18.59 -9.72
CA MET A 268 -14.02 18.30 -8.44
C MET A 268 -13.08 18.57 -7.26
N ILE A 269 -11.83 18.10 -7.29
CA ILE A 269 -10.84 18.32 -6.22
C ILE A 269 -10.56 19.81 -5.99
N ALA A 270 -10.58 20.60 -7.05
CA ALA A 270 -10.38 22.06 -7.00
C ALA A 270 -11.63 22.84 -6.53
N ASP A 271 -12.80 22.20 -6.45
CA ASP A 271 -14.04 22.83 -6.01
C ASP A 271 -13.98 23.22 -4.51
N GLY A 272 -14.08 24.52 -4.25
CA GLY A 272 -13.94 25.09 -2.90
C GLY A 272 -15.03 24.61 -1.91
N PRO A 273 -16.32 24.69 -2.27
CA PRO A 273 -17.40 24.19 -1.43
C PRO A 273 -17.28 22.70 -1.11
N MET A 274 -17.01 21.85 -2.12
CA MET A 274 -16.82 20.41 -1.92
C MET A 274 -15.63 20.12 -1.00
N LYS A 275 -14.50 20.81 -1.19
CA LYS A 275 -13.32 20.67 -0.31
C LYS A 275 -13.63 21.04 1.14
N SER A 276 -14.35 22.14 1.35
CA SER A 276 -14.75 22.61 2.68
C SER A 276 -15.70 21.63 3.36
N PHE A 277 -16.69 21.12 2.62
CA PHE A 277 -17.60 20.09 3.09
C PHE A 277 -16.87 18.80 3.48
N CYS A 278 -16.00 18.28 2.60
CA CYS A 278 -15.21 17.08 2.86
C CYS A 278 -14.31 17.24 4.09
N TYR A 279 -13.61 18.37 4.21
CA TYR A 279 -12.77 18.66 5.38
C TYR A 279 -13.59 18.65 6.68
N ARG A 280 -14.72 19.37 6.70
CA ARG A 280 -15.58 19.44 7.89
C ARG A 280 -16.17 18.07 8.23
N ARG A 281 -16.56 17.29 7.22
CA ARG A 281 -17.07 15.93 7.38
C ARG A 281 -16.01 14.97 7.95
N LEU A 282 -14.78 15.02 7.44
CA LEU A 282 -13.67 14.22 7.94
C LEU A 282 -13.32 14.60 9.39
N SER A 283 -13.28 15.89 9.72
CA SER A 283 -13.09 16.37 11.08
C SER A 283 -14.19 15.88 12.02
N TYR A 284 -15.45 15.96 11.59
CA TYR A 284 -16.57 15.41 12.35
C TYR A 284 -16.44 13.89 12.58
N LEU A 285 -16.07 13.12 11.56
CA LEU A 285 -15.88 11.68 11.69
C LEU A 285 -14.73 11.34 12.65
N SER A 286 -13.63 12.11 12.61
CA SER A 286 -12.51 11.98 13.54
C SER A 286 -12.94 12.27 14.98
N SER A 287 -13.64 13.38 15.23
CA SER A 287 -14.16 13.71 16.58
C SER A 287 -15.18 12.68 17.07
N LYS A 288 -16.04 12.15 16.19
CA LYS A 288 -16.98 11.09 16.53
C LYS A 288 -16.25 9.81 16.95
N TYR A 289 -15.16 9.46 16.27
CA TYR A 289 -14.32 8.32 16.63
C TYR A 289 -13.62 8.54 17.98
N GLN A 290 -13.07 9.74 18.24
CA GLN A 290 -12.47 10.07 19.53
C GLN A 290 -13.49 9.97 20.69
N LEU A 291 -14.71 10.46 20.48
CA LEU A 291 -15.78 10.32 21.47
C LEU A 291 -16.17 8.85 21.68
N HIS A 292 -16.22 8.05 20.61
CA HIS A 292 -16.45 6.62 20.73
C HIS A 292 -15.38 5.95 21.59
N VAL A 293 -14.10 6.25 21.39
CA VAL A 293 -13.00 5.73 22.23
C VAL A 293 -13.22 6.12 23.69
N LEU A 294 -13.48 7.40 23.99
CA LEU A 294 -13.70 7.86 25.36
C LEU A 294 -14.88 7.16 26.06
N LEU A 295 -15.95 6.82 25.33
CA LEU A 295 -17.13 6.17 25.89
C LEU A 295 -17.01 4.65 25.99
N ASN A 296 -16.21 4.03 25.11
CA ASN A 296 -16.24 2.59 24.90
C ASN A 296 -14.91 1.87 25.12
N GLU A 297 -13.79 2.56 25.34
CA GLU A 297 -12.45 1.95 25.50
C GLU A 297 -12.44 0.81 26.53
N LEU A 298 -13.03 1.02 27.71
CA LEU A 298 -13.09 -0.01 28.75
C LEU A 298 -13.93 -1.24 28.32
N ARG A 299 -14.99 -1.02 27.52
CA ARG A 299 -15.83 -2.11 26.98
C ARG A 299 -15.11 -2.86 25.86
N GLU A 300 -14.39 -2.15 24.99
CA GLU A 300 -13.55 -2.76 23.96
C GLU A 300 -12.43 -3.59 24.59
N LEU A 301 -11.75 -3.05 25.60
CA LEU A 301 -10.71 -3.78 26.34
C LEU A 301 -11.27 -5.02 27.04
N ALA A 302 -12.44 -4.92 27.66
CA ALA A 302 -13.11 -6.08 28.26
C ALA A 302 -13.49 -7.13 27.20
N SER A 303 -13.98 -6.69 26.04
CA SER A 303 -14.34 -7.58 24.93
C SER A 303 -13.11 -8.30 24.35
N GLN A 304 -11.98 -7.60 24.23
CA GLN A 304 -10.71 -8.22 23.82
C GLN A 304 -10.23 -9.25 24.83
N LYS A 305 -10.29 -8.94 26.13
CA LYS A 305 -9.91 -9.87 27.22
C LYS A 305 -10.84 -11.08 27.32
N ALA A 306 -12.10 -10.95 26.91
CA ALA A 306 -13.07 -12.04 26.90
C ALA A 306 -12.76 -13.11 25.84
N VAL A 307 -11.93 -12.81 24.85
CA VAL A 307 -11.50 -13.76 23.82
C VAL A 307 -10.09 -14.27 24.16
N PRO A 308 -9.97 -15.37 24.93
CA PRO A 308 -8.67 -15.90 25.29
C PRO A 308 -7.91 -16.35 24.04
N HIS A 309 -6.58 -16.30 24.12
CA HIS A 309 -5.66 -16.71 23.04
C HIS A 309 -5.70 -15.88 21.75
N ARG A 310 -6.50 -14.80 21.68
CA ARG A 310 -6.42 -13.81 20.60
C ARG A 310 -5.84 -12.51 21.12
N ASP A 311 -4.53 -12.37 20.97
CA ASP A 311 -3.79 -11.15 21.30
C ASP A 311 -3.05 -10.62 20.06
N PHE A 312 -2.28 -9.56 20.23
CA PHE A 312 -1.52 -8.96 19.14
C PHE A 312 -0.55 -9.95 18.47
N TYR A 313 -0.05 -10.96 19.17
CA TYR A 313 0.89 -11.94 18.62
C TYR A 313 0.18 -13.03 17.81
N ASN A 314 -1.03 -13.41 18.23
CA ASN A 314 -1.81 -14.49 17.63
C ASN A 314 -2.78 -14.04 16.53
N ILE A 315 -2.85 -12.74 16.23
CA ILE A 315 -3.63 -12.22 15.10
C ILE A 315 -2.78 -12.28 13.83
N ARG A 316 -3.37 -12.86 12.77
CA ARG A 316 -2.75 -12.86 11.44
C ARG A 316 -2.63 -11.43 10.91
N LYS A 317 -1.42 -11.08 10.51
CA LYS A 317 -1.03 -9.77 9.98
C LYS A 317 -0.38 -9.99 8.63
N VAL A 318 -0.64 -9.08 7.71
CA VAL A 318 -0.04 -9.09 6.37
C VAL A 318 0.66 -7.75 6.20
N ASP A 319 1.97 -7.79 5.91
CA ASP A 319 2.67 -6.61 5.41
C ASP A 319 2.36 -6.47 3.92
N THR A 320 1.49 -5.51 3.60
CA THR A 320 1.01 -5.28 2.23
C THR A 320 1.94 -4.37 1.43
N HIS A 321 2.95 -3.74 2.03
CA HIS A 321 3.79 -2.74 1.34
C HIS A 321 5.30 -2.84 1.65
N ILE A 322 5.95 -3.88 1.10
CA ILE A 322 7.37 -4.13 1.29
C ILE A 322 8.08 -4.50 -0.02
N HIS A 323 9.30 -4.00 -0.20
CA HIS A 323 10.16 -4.35 -1.33
C HIS A 323 11.03 -5.56 -0.98
N ALA A 324 11.15 -6.53 -1.88
CA ALA A 324 11.92 -7.75 -1.62
C ALA A 324 13.39 -7.46 -1.27
N ALA A 325 14.00 -6.47 -1.93
CA ALA A 325 15.37 -6.05 -1.62
C ALA A 325 15.55 -5.37 -0.24
N SER A 326 14.45 -5.03 0.45
CA SER A 326 14.45 -4.48 1.82
C SER A 326 13.75 -5.36 2.84
N CYS A 327 13.40 -6.60 2.50
CA CYS A 327 12.63 -7.45 3.43
C CYS A 327 13.46 -7.93 4.63
N MET A 328 14.78 -7.83 4.54
CA MET A 328 15.73 -8.30 5.54
C MET A 328 16.17 -7.18 6.49
N ASN A 329 16.44 -7.54 7.74
CA ASN A 329 17.07 -6.62 8.69
C ASN A 329 18.54 -6.37 8.32
N GLN A 330 19.02 -5.13 8.46
CA GLN A 330 20.43 -4.74 8.25
C GLN A 330 21.45 -5.64 8.97
N LYS A 331 21.15 -6.08 10.19
CA LYS A 331 22.01 -6.99 10.97
C LYS A 331 22.06 -8.39 10.33
N HIS A 332 20.93 -8.85 9.80
CA HIS A 332 20.84 -10.14 9.11
C HIS A 332 21.61 -10.10 7.79
N LEU A 333 21.41 -9.06 6.98
CA LEU A 333 22.16 -8.84 5.73
C LEU A 333 23.67 -8.78 5.98
N LEU A 334 24.13 -8.01 6.97
CA LEU A 334 25.56 -7.94 7.31
C LEU A 334 26.13 -9.31 7.68
N ARG A 335 25.42 -10.05 8.53
CA ARG A 335 25.82 -11.40 8.94
C ARG A 335 25.88 -12.34 7.74
N PHE A 336 24.93 -12.23 6.82
CA PHE A 336 24.87 -13.01 5.60
C PHE A 336 26.08 -12.73 4.68
N ILE A 337 26.39 -11.45 4.44
CA ILE A 337 27.55 -11.04 3.63
C ILE A 337 28.85 -11.57 4.25
N LYS A 338 29.04 -11.39 5.56
CA LYS A 338 30.24 -11.90 6.27
C LYS A 338 30.36 -13.43 6.18
N LYS A 339 29.24 -14.16 6.34
CA LYS A 339 29.21 -15.63 6.23
C LYS A 339 29.53 -16.09 4.80
N THR A 340 29.00 -15.40 3.80
CA THR A 340 29.23 -15.73 2.38
C THR A 340 30.70 -15.46 2.01
N LEU A 341 31.27 -14.34 2.43
CA LEU A 341 32.68 -14.03 2.20
C LEU A 341 33.63 -15.03 2.87
N LYS A 342 33.25 -15.62 4.02
CA LYS A 342 34.06 -16.65 4.69
C LYS A 342 33.99 -18.01 3.98
N ASN A 343 32.83 -18.37 3.45
CA ASN A 343 32.57 -19.74 2.95
C ASN A 343 32.69 -19.86 1.42
N HIS A 344 32.49 -18.78 0.69
CA HIS A 344 32.40 -18.72 -0.78
C HIS A 344 33.27 -17.59 -1.35
N ALA A 345 34.42 -17.32 -0.73
CA ALA A 345 35.32 -16.23 -1.12
C ALA A 345 35.79 -16.33 -2.58
N ASP A 346 35.96 -17.55 -3.08
CA ASP A 346 36.58 -17.83 -4.38
C ASP A 346 35.55 -18.04 -5.50
N GLU A 347 34.26 -17.88 -5.22
CA GLU A 347 33.19 -17.94 -6.21
C GLU A 347 33.25 -16.69 -7.11
N VAL A 348 33.13 -16.88 -8.43
CA VAL A 348 33.13 -15.79 -9.42
C VAL A 348 31.77 -15.10 -9.38
N VAL A 349 31.75 -13.79 -9.12
CA VAL A 349 30.50 -13.04 -8.85
C VAL A 349 30.21 -11.94 -9.86
N THR A 350 31.21 -11.49 -10.63
CA THR A 350 31.05 -10.44 -11.64
C THR A 350 32.06 -10.64 -12.76
N CYS A 351 31.74 -10.14 -13.95
CA CYS A 351 32.63 -10.11 -15.09
C CYS A 351 32.78 -8.65 -15.54
N ASN A 352 34.01 -8.12 -15.49
CA ASN A 352 34.33 -6.78 -15.99
C ASN A 352 35.03 -6.90 -17.35
N ARG A 353 35.29 -5.77 -18.04
CA ARG A 353 36.11 -5.73 -19.27
C ARG A 353 37.49 -6.37 -19.10
N ASP A 354 38.05 -6.30 -17.89
CA ASP A 354 39.35 -6.85 -17.52
C ASP A 354 39.31 -8.35 -17.13
N GLY A 355 38.13 -8.97 -17.08
CA GLY A 355 37.93 -10.39 -16.79
C GLY A 355 36.99 -10.69 -15.62
N GLU A 356 36.86 -11.98 -15.33
CA GLU A 356 36.07 -12.50 -14.21
C GLU A 356 36.70 -12.17 -12.85
N MET A 357 35.88 -11.69 -11.91
CA MET A 357 36.30 -11.39 -10.54
C MET A 357 35.59 -12.29 -9.52
N THR A 358 36.37 -12.85 -8.59
CA THR A 358 35.84 -13.57 -7.43
C THR A 358 35.29 -12.63 -6.37
N LEU A 359 34.46 -13.15 -5.48
CA LEU A 359 33.93 -12.38 -4.34
C LEU A 359 35.07 -11.74 -3.53
N ARG A 360 36.16 -12.47 -3.30
CA ARG A 360 37.37 -11.96 -2.63
C ARG A 360 37.98 -10.78 -3.38
N GLN A 361 38.14 -10.90 -4.70
CA GLN A 361 38.71 -9.83 -5.53
C GLN A 361 37.81 -8.59 -5.57
N VAL A 362 36.48 -8.77 -5.58
CA VAL A 362 35.53 -7.66 -5.48
C VAL A 362 35.74 -6.90 -4.17
N PHE A 363 35.78 -7.58 -3.02
CA PHE A 363 36.04 -6.94 -1.73
C PHE A 363 37.43 -6.30 -1.63
N GLN A 364 38.45 -6.92 -2.22
CA GLN A 364 39.80 -6.34 -2.31
C GLN A 364 39.83 -5.07 -3.17
N SER A 365 39.11 -5.04 -4.30
CA SER A 365 39.04 -3.86 -5.16
C SER A 365 38.37 -2.65 -4.50
N MET A 366 37.47 -2.91 -3.55
CA MET A 366 36.84 -1.88 -2.73
C MET A 366 37.67 -1.49 -1.50
N ASN A 367 38.85 -2.12 -1.29
CA ASN A 367 39.68 -1.96 -0.11
C ASN A 367 38.93 -2.22 1.21
N LEU A 368 38.01 -3.20 1.20
CA LEU A 368 37.19 -3.57 2.36
C LEU A 368 37.53 -4.97 2.85
N THR A 369 37.75 -5.11 4.16
CA THR A 369 37.89 -6.43 4.78
C THR A 369 36.59 -6.85 5.48
N SER A 370 36.44 -8.16 5.74
CA SER A 370 35.29 -8.69 6.51
C SER A 370 35.17 -8.10 7.92
N TYR A 371 36.28 -7.61 8.48
CA TYR A 371 36.31 -6.99 9.81
C TYR A 371 35.75 -5.56 9.77
N ASP A 372 36.06 -4.82 8.70
CA ASP A 372 35.66 -3.42 8.53
C ASP A 372 34.19 -3.25 8.18
N LEU A 373 33.54 -4.29 7.66
CA LEU A 373 32.10 -4.26 7.37
C LEU A 373 31.28 -4.09 8.66
N THR A 374 30.76 -2.88 8.87
CA THR A 374 29.82 -2.55 9.92
C THR A 374 28.42 -2.31 9.35
N VAL A 375 27.44 -2.24 10.25
CA VAL A 375 26.07 -1.87 9.89
C VAL A 375 26.01 -0.45 9.31
N ASP A 376 26.83 0.45 9.83
CA ASP A 376 26.92 1.85 9.38
C ASP A 376 27.52 1.95 7.98
N MET A 377 28.50 1.10 7.64
CA MET A 377 29.05 1.06 6.28
C MET A 377 28.04 0.59 5.24
N LEU A 378 27.03 -0.21 5.60
CA LEU A 378 26.01 -0.65 4.64
C LEU A 378 25.07 0.50 4.20
N ASP A 379 25.08 1.66 4.87
CA ASP A 379 24.26 2.85 4.57
C ASP A 379 22.76 2.58 4.29
N VAL A 380 22.21 1.53 4.89
CA VAL A 380 20.79 1.12 4.77
C VAL A 380 19.86 1.86 5.74
N HIS A 381 20.32 2.95 6.36
CA HIS A 381 19.59 3.66 7.41
C HIS A 381 18.43 4.47 6.83
N ALA A 382 17.23 4.37 7.40
CA ALA A 382 16.07 5.19 7.01
C ALA A 382 16.13 6.59 7.65
N ASP A 383 16.55 7.60 6.90
CA ASP A 383 16.48 9.02 7.28
C ASP A 383 15.06 9.61 7.05
N ARG A 384 14.71 10.68 7.76
CA ARG A 384 13.41 11.39 7.67
C ARG A 384 13.11 11.90 6.24
N ASN A 385 14.14 12.13 5.44
CA ASN A 385 14.03 12.58 4.05
C ASN A 385 13.83 11.45 3.02
N THR A 386 13.88 10.19 3.45
CA THR A 386 13.77 9.02 2.55
C THR A 386 12.37 8.85 1.97
N PHE A 387 11.34 9.20 2.76
CA PHE A 387 9.94 9.01 2.38
C PHE A 387 9.46 9.93 1.26
N HIS A 388 10.14 11.06 1.01
CA HIS A 388 9.70 12.07 0.05
C HIS A 388 10.53 12.13 -1.24
N ARG A 389 11.62 11.34 -1.33
CA ARG A 389 12.62 11.42 -2.40
C ARG A 389 13.00 10.00 -2.85
N PHE A 390 12.40 9.55 -3.95
CA PHE A 390 12.58 8.19 -4.48
C PHE A 390 14.03 7.91 -4.96
N ASP A 391 14.76 8.95 -5.36
CA ASP A 391 16.19 8.90 -5.65
C ASP A 391 17.04 8.57 -4.41
N LYS A 392 16.73 9.22 -3.26
CA LYS A 392 17.37 8.91 -1.97
C LYS A 392 16.96 7.54 -1.42
N PHE A 393 15.78 7.05 -1.79
CA PHE A 393 15.33 5.70 -1.48
C PHE A 393 16.12 4.65 -2.28
N ASN A 394 16.28 4.84 -3.59
CA ASN A 394 17.07 3.95 -4.46
C ASN A 394 18.55 3.88 -4.09
N ALA A 395 19.13 5.00 -3.62
CA ALA A 395 20.51 5.03 -3.12
C ALA A 395 20.72 4.14 -1.88
N LYS A 396 19.69 3.96 -1.03
CA LYS A 396 19.76 3.12 0.19
C LYS A 396 19.76 1.62 -0.08
N TYR A 397 19.45 1.23 -1.31
CA TYR A 397 19.60 -0.15 -1.76
C TYR A 397 21.00 -0.44 -2.29
N ASN A 398 21.89 0.55 -2.42
CA ASN A 398 23.30 0.35 -2.72
C ASN A 398 24.07 0.21 -1.40
N PRO A 399 24.25 -1.00 -0.84
CA PRO A 399 25.08 -1.15 0.34
C PRO A 399 26.47 -0.58 0.06
N ILE A 400 26.95 0.30 0.96
CA ILE A 400 28.26 0.96 0.88
C ILE A 400 28.35 2.05 -0.22
N GLY A 401 27.23 2.40 -0.88
CA GLY A 401 27.23 3.35 -1.98
C GLY A 401 27.84 2.80 -3.28
N GLU A 402 28.14 1.50 -3.31
CA GLU A 402 28.74 0.81 -4.46
C GLU A 402 27.69 -0.09 -5.13
N SER A 403 27.39 0.17 -6.40
CA SER A 403 26.40 -0.57 -7.18
C SER A 403 26.71 -2.08 -7.28
N ARG A 404 27.99 -2.46 -7.20
CA ARG A 404 28.47 -3.85 -7.34
C ARG A 404 27.98 -4.77 -6.23
N LEU A 405 27.99 -4.34 -4.97
CA LEU A 405 27.53 -5.19 -3.86
C LEU A 405 26.01 -5.38 -3.89
N ARG A 406 25.26 -4.35 -4.29
CA ARG A 406 23.83 -4.48 -4.57
C ARG A 406 23.58 -5.51 -5.65
N GLU A 407 24.34 -5.46 -6.73
CA GLU A 407 24.18 -6.37 -7.86
C GLU A 407 24.43 -7.82 -7.46
N VAL A 408 25.48 -8.08 -6.69
CA VAL A 408 25.81 -9.44 -6.26
C VAL A 408 24.80 -10.00 -5.25
N PHE A 409 24.37 -9.21 -4.27
CA PHE A 409 23.56 -9.72 -3.13
C PHE A 409 22.06 -9.43 -3.22
N LEU A 410 21.63 -8.39 -3.94
CA LEU A 410 20.26 -7.84 -3.87
C LEU A 410 19.56 -7.74 -5.24
N LYS A 411 20.19 -8.18 -6.34
CA LYS A 411 19.52 -8.30 -7.66
C LYS A 411 19.17 -9.75 -7.98
N THR A 412 18.07 -9.93 -8.70
CA THR A 412 17.60 -11.21 -9.26
C THR A 412 18.36 -11.61 -10.51
N ASP A 413 18.64 -10.64 -11.40
CA ASP A 413 19.46 -10.81 -12.60
C ASP A 413 20.89 -10.30 -12.32
N ASN A 414 21.84 -11.23 -12.21
CA ASN A 414 23.27 -10.97 -12.06
C ASN A 414 24.09 -12.16 -12.62
N TYR A 415 25.42 -12.08 -12.59
CA TYR A 415 26.30 -13.14 -13.12
C TYR A 415 26.04 -14.53 -12.50
N LEU A 416 25.60 -14.59 -11.24
CA LEU A 416 25.25 -15.81 -10.52
C LEU A 416 23.76 -16.20 -10.61
N GLY A 417 22.98 -15.53 -11.46
CA GLY A 417 21.54 -15.73 -11.58
C GLY A 417 20.80 -15.52 -10.26
N GLY A 418 21.19 -14.50 -9.48
CA GLY A 418 20.48 -14.09 -8.26
C GLY A 418 20.54 -15.09 -7.10
N LYS A 419 21.48 -16.05 -7.13
CA LYS A 419 21.62 -17.12 -6.13
C LYS A 419 21.69 -16.63 -4.68
N TYR A 420 22.46 -15.57 -4.41
CA TYR A 420 22.58 -15.03 -3.06
C TYR A 420 21.31 -14.32 -2.61
N PHE A 421 20.67 -13.56 -3.52
CA PHE A 421 19.43 -12.88 -3.21
C PHE A 421 18.32 -13.89 -2.88
N ALA A 422 18.17 -14.94 -3.68
CA ALA A 422 17.24 -16.04 -3.40
C ALA A 422 17.49 -16.70 -2.04
N ARG A 423 18.76 -16.92 -1.68
CA ARG A 423 19.12 -17.50 -0.38
C ARG A 423 18.74 -16.59 0.79
N ILE A 424 18.91 -15.28 0.65
CA ILE A 424 18.48 -14.32 1.69
C ILE A 424 16.97 -14.35 1.83
N ILE A 425 16.23 -14.31 0.72
CA ILE A 425 14.76 -14.39 0.75
C ILE A 425 14.29 -15.67 1.43
N LYS A 426 14.96 -16.80 1.19
CA LYS A 426 14.65 -18.06 1.88
C LYS A 426 14.88 -18.00 3.38
N GLU A 427 15.99 -17.38 3.82
CA GLU A 427 16.23 -17.19 5.25
C GLU A 427 15.13 -16.32 5.88
N VAL A 428 14.71 -15.24 5.21
CA VAL A 428 13.59 -14.40 5.66
C VAL A 428 12.25 -15.15 5.63
N SER A 429 12.02 -15.97 4.61
CA SER A 429 10.80 -16.76 4.47
C SER A 429 10.69 -17.82 5.57
N SER A 430 11.81 -18.46 5.93
CA SER A 430 11.88 -19.40 7.06
C SER A 430 11.53 -18.70 8.38
N ASP A 431 12.01 -17.47 8.60
CA ASP A 431 11.66 -16.68 9.79
C ASP A 431 10.15 -16.33 9.82
N LEU A 432 9.56 -16.05 8.64
CA LEU A 432 8.12 -15.79 8.51
C LEU A 432 7.27 -17.04 8.72
N GLU A 433 7.73 -18.21 8.28
CA GLU A 433 7.05 -19.50 8.50
C GLU A 433 7.10 -19.91 9.98
N GLU A 434 8.22 -19.67 10.67
CA GLU A 434 8.32 -19.83 12.12
C GLU A 434 7.36 -18.86 12.83
N SER A 435 7.23 -17.63 12.31
CA SER A 435 6.25 -16.64 12.76
C SER A 435 4.88 -16.85 12.10
N LYS A 436 4.21 -17.95 12.42
CA LYS A 436 2.89 -18.41 11.93
C LYS A 436 1.83 -17.32 11.58
N TYR A 437 1.82 -16.20 12.29
CA TYR A 437 0.81 -15.13 12.13
C TYR A 437 1.26 -13.98 11.23
N GLN A 438 2.49 -13.99 10.71
CA GLN A 438 3.02 -12.95 9.85
C GLN A 438 3.06 -13.42 8.40
N ASN A 439 2.49 -12.62 7.51
CA ASN A 439 2.53 -12.84 6.07
C ASN A 439 3.05 -11.57 5.40
N ALA A 440 3.58 -11.70 4.20
CA ALA A 440 4.16 -10.57 3.48
C ALA A 440 3.82 -10.61 1.99
N GLU A 441 3.57 -9.43 1.44
CA GLU A 441 3.39 -9.17 0.02
C GLU A 441 4.62 -8.44 -0.52
N LEU A 442 5.62 -9.23 -0.93
CA LEU A 442 6.93 -8.73 -1.35
C LEU A 442 6.89 -8.21 -2.80
N ARG A 443 7.47 -7.03 -3.03
CA ARG A 443 7.57 -6.44 -4.38
C ARG A 443 8.87 -6.78 -5.08
N LEU A 444 8.77 -7.29 -6.30
CA LEU A 444 9.87 -7.50 -7.24
C LEU A 444 9.75 -6.53 -8.41
N SER A 445 10.87 -5.97 -8.86
CA SER A 445 10.87 -5.00 -9.97
C SER A 445 10.96 -5.69 -11.31
N ILE A 446 10.17 -5.21 -12.27
CA ILE A 446 10.40 -5.40 -13.71
C ILE A 446 10.51 -4.01 -14.35
N TYR A 447 11.60 -3.76 -15.07
CA TYR A 447 11.91 -2.47 -15.67
C TYR A 447 11.36 -2.33 -17.09
N GLY A 448 11.10 -3.44 -17.79
CA GLY A 448 10.61 -3.46 -19.17
C GLY A 448 11.68 -3.08 -20.20
N LYS A 449 12.96 -3.31 -19.89
CA LYS A 449 14.08 -3.05 -20.82
C LYS A 449 14.13 -4.08 -21.96
N SER A 450 13.71 -5.30 -21.68
CA SER A 450 13.69 -6.43 -22.60
C SER A 450 12.48 -7.31 -22.32
N ALA A 451 11.93 -7.98 -23.33
CA ALA A 451 10.82 -8.94 -23.16
C ALA A 451 11.20 -10.13 -22.27
N ASP A 452 12.46 -10.58 -22.33
CA ASP A 452 12.98 -11.73 -21.58
C ASP A 452 13.07 -11.51 -20.06
N GLU A 453 12.76 -10.30 -19.57
CA GLU A 453 12.90 -9.96 -18.15
C GLU A 453 11.96 -10.79 -17.26
N TRP A 454 10.75 -11.08 -17.76
CA TRP A 454 9.80 -11.98 -17.10
C TRP A 454 10.33 -13.39 -16.97
N ASP A 455 10.88 -13.94 -18.06
CA ASP A 455 11.40 -15.31 -18.08
C ASP A 455 12.63 -15.46 -17.19
N LYS A 456 13.52 -14.48 -17.19
CA LYS A 456 14.66 -14.46 -16.25
C LYS A 456 14.20 -14.43 -14.79
N LEU A 457 13.18 -13.63 -14.47
CA LEU A 457 12.66 -13.54 -13.11
C LEU A 457 11.97 -14.85 -12.69
N ALA A 458 11.18 -15.43 -13.58
CA ALA A 458 10.51 -16.71 -13.34
C ALA A 458 11.51 -17.85 -13.16
N LYS A 459 12.54 -17.91 -14.02
CA LYS A 459 13.66 -18.86 -13.92
C LYS A 459 14.41 -18.72 -12.61
N TRP A 460 14.65 -17.48 -12.17
CA TRP A 460 15.27 -17.22 -10.87
C TRP A 460 14.44 -17.80 -9.72
N ALA A 461 13.12 -17.60 -9.73
CA ALA A 461 12.22 -18.08 -8.69
C ALA A 461 12.13 -19.63 -8.65
N THR A 462 11.97 -20.27 -9.81
CA THR A 462 11.82 -21.73 -9.93
C THR A 462 13.15 -22.46 -9.67
N THR A 463 14.24 -22.06 -10.32
CA THR A 463 15.56 -22.68 -10.18
C THR A 463 16.05 -22.61 -8.75
N ASN A 464 15.85 -21.46 -8.09
CA ASN A 464 16.24 -21.30 -6.70
C ASN A 464 15.15 -21.76 -5.73
N ASN A 465 13.99 -22.26 -6.15
CA ASN A 465 12.85 -22.64 -5.29
C ASN A 465 12.51 -21.55 -4.24
N VAL A 466 12.27 -20.31 -4.69
CA VAL A 466 11.95 -19.17 -3.82
C VAL A 466 10.44 -19.13 -3.56
N TYR A 467 10.00 -19.99 -2.65
CA TYR A 467 8.59 -20.18 -2.29
C TYR A 467 8.39 -20.15 -0.78
N SER A 468 7.23 -19.65 -0.35
CA SER A 468 6.72 -19.77 1.02
C SER A 468 5.20 -19.64 1.04
N ASP A 469 4.53 -20.35 1.95
CA ASP A 469 3.08 -20.24 2.14
C ASP A 469 2.67 -18.84 2.63
N ASN A 470 3.56 -18.16 3.37
CA ASN A 470 3.31 -16.87 4.00
C ASN A 470 3.67 -15.67 3.10
N VAL A 471 4.21 -15.93 1.90
CA VAL A 471 4.70 -14.88 0.99
C VAL A 471 3.97 -14.91 -0.35
N ARG A 472 3.55 -13.74 -0.81
CA ARG A 472 3.05 -13.52 -2.18
C ARG A 472 3.81 -12.38 -2.84
N TRP A 473 3.81 -12.38 -4.17
CA TRP A 473 4.61 -11.44 -4.95
C TRP A 473 3.73 -10.37 -5.59
N LEU A 474 4.18 -9.12 -5.53
CA LEU A 474 3.71 -8.05 -6.40
C LEU A 474 4.81 -7.62 -7.35
N ILE A 475 4.43 -7.29 -8.57
CA ILE A 475 5.34 -6.81 -9.59
C ILE A 475 5.25 -5.29 -9.66
N GLN A 476 6.34 -4.64 -9.28
CA GLN A 476 6.46 -3.19 -9.39
C GLN A 476 7.16 -2.81 -10.70
N ILE A 477 6.61 -1.81 -11.39
CA ILE A 477 7.17 -1.28 -12.63
C ILE A 477 7.64 0.15 -12.39
N PRO A 478 8.96 0.38 -12.25
CA PRO A 478 9.50 1.73 -12.11
C PRO A 478 9.24 2.59 -13.36
N ARG A 479 8.71 3.79 -13.17
CA ARG A 479 8.38 4.73 -14.26
C ARG A 479 9.61 5.52 -14.71
N LEU A 480 10.56 4.86 -15.39
CA LEU A 480 11.88 5.40 -15.77
C LEU A 480 12.06 5.53 -17.29
N TYR A 481 10.96 5.66 -18.04
CA TYR A 481 10.99 5.70 -19.51
C TYR A 481 11.80 6.89 -20.06
N ASP A 482 11.73 8.05 -19.40
CA ASP A 482 12.49 9.26 -19.73
C ASP A 482 14.02 9.00 -19.73
N ILE A 483 14.50 8.25 -18.74
CA ILE A 483 15.91 7.84 -18.63
C ILE A 483 16.26 6.86 -19.76
N PHE A 484 15.42 5.86 -19.99
CA PHE A 484 15.64 4.88 -21.06
C PHE A 484 15.66 5.52 -22.45
N ARG A 485 14.81 6.51 -22.66
CA ARG A 485 14.75 7.28 -23.91
C ARG A 485 16.00 8.15 -24.10
N THR A 486 16.47 8.79 -23.03
CA THR A 486 17.67 9.63 -23.04
C THR A 486 18.93 8.80 -23.32
N ASN A 487 19.00 7.59 -22.74
CA ASN A 487 20.10 6.64 -22.96
C ASN A 487 19.97 5.83 -24.26
N GLN A 488 19.00 6.16 -25.12
CA GLN A 488 18.75 5.49 -26.41
C GLN A 488 18.52 3.98 -26.31
N LEU A 489 18.05 3.49 -25.15
CA LEU A 489 17.71 2.08 -24.94
C LEU A 489 16.39 1.69 -25.61
N MET A 490 15.47 2.65 -25.79
CA MET A 490 14.16 2.41 -26.42
C MET A 490 13.74 3.56 -27.34
N VAL A 491 12.98 3.21 -28.37
CA VAL A 491 12.54 4.15 -29.41
C VAL A 491 11.23 4.85 -29.04
N ASN A 492 10.30 4.13 -28.41
CA ASN A 492 8.98 4.67 -28.10
C ASN A 492 8.40 4.00 -26.84
N PHE A 493 7.32 4.57 -26.31
CA PHE A 493 6.67 4.03 -25.11
C PHE A 493 5.94 2.70 -25.36
N GLN A 494 5.56 2.43 -26.62
CA GLN A 494 4.94 1.16 -26.98
C GLN A 494 5.89 -0.01 -26.80
N GLU A 495 7.19 0.17 -27.03
CA GLU A 495 8.23 -0.83 -26.80
C GLU A 495 8.28 -1.26 -25.32
N LEU A 496 8.26 -0.28 -24.40
CA LEU A 496 8.18 -0.55 -22.96
C LEU A 496 6.92 -1.33 -22.60
N LEU A 497 5.75 -0.91 -23.11
CA LEU A 497 4.48 -1.63 -22.87
C LEU A 497 4.53 -3.05 -23.44
N THR A 498 5.18 -3.25 -24.58
CA THR A 498 5.33 -4.56 -25.22
C THR A 498 6.21 -5.47 -24.40
N ASN A 499 7.37 -4.99 -23.93
CA ASN A 499 8.27 -5.76 -23.08
C ASN A 499 7.61 -6.20 -21.76
N ILE A 500 6.69 -5.38 -21.21
CA ILE A 500 5.99 -5.69 -19.96
C ILE A 500 4.82 -6.64 -20.17
N PHE A 501 3.91 -6.33 -21.10
CA PHE A 501 2.61 -7.00 -21.19
C PHE A 501 2.59 -8.15 -22.20
N HIS A 502 3.41 -8.12 -23.25
CA HIS A 502 3.38 -9.15 -24.28
C HIS A 502 3.72 -10.56 -23.74
N PRO A 503 4.79 -10.76 -22.93
CA PRO A 503 5.09 -12.07 -22.37
C PRO A 503 3.96 -12.64 -21.51
N LEU A 504 3.22 -11.76 -20.81
CA LEU A 504 2.06 -12.15 -20.00
C LEU A 504 0.88 -12.64 -20.85
N PHE A 505 0.64 -12.02 -22.01
CA PHE A 505 -0.38 -12.48 -22.95
C PHE A 505 0.02 -13.80 -23.62
N GLU A 506 1.29 -13.97 -23.98
CA GLU A 506 1.81 -15.21 -24.56
C GLU A 506 1.60 -16.39 -23.62
N VAL A 507 2.08 -16.28 -22.38
CA VAL A 507 1.96 -17.37 -21.39
C VAL A 507 0.50 -17.67 -21.02
N THR A 508 -0.38 -16.66 -21.04
CA THR A 508 -1.82 -16.86 -20.79
C THR A 508 -2.50 -17.59 -21.96
N ASN A 509 -2.03 -17.39 -23.18
CA ASN A 509 -2.57 -18.04 -24.39
C ASN A 509 -2.04 -19.48 -24.56
N ASP A 510 -0.76 -19.66 -24.29
CA ASP A 510 -0.03 -20.92 -24.37
C ASP A 510 0.95 -21.02 -23.19
N PRO A 511 0.56 -21.71 -22.10
CA PRO A 511 1.43 -21.92 -20.95
C PRO A 511 2.73 -22.68 -21.29
N SER A 512 2.75 -23.42 -22.40
CA SER A 512 3.94 -24.17 -22.83
C SER A 512 5.02 -23.29 -23.46
N SER A 513 4.69 -22.06 -23.88
CA SER A 513 5.67 -21.11 -24.41
C SER A 513 6.64 -20.66 -23.33
N HIS A 514 6.13 -20.39 -22.12
CA HIS A 514 6.87 -19.89 -20.96
C HIS A 514 6.50 -20.67 -19.69
N PRO A 515 6.93 -21.95 -19.56
CA PRO A 515 6.43 -22.83 -18.50
C PRO A 515 6.82 -22.38 -17.09
N GLU A 516 8.05 -21.86 -16.92
CA GLU A 516 8.53 -21.34 -15.63
C GLU A 516 7.76 -20.06 -15.24
N LEU A 517 7.42 -19.22 -16.22
CA LEU A 517 6.63 -18.01 -16.00
C LEU A 517 5.20 -18.35 -15.56
N HIS A 518 4.56 -19.33 -16.20
CA HIS A 518 3.22 -19.78 -15.78
C HIS A 518 3.20 -20.26 -14.33
N GLN A 519 4.22 -21.02 -13.91
CA GLN A 519 4.39 -21.46 -12.52
C GLN A 519 4.57 -20.29 -11.57
N PHE A 520 5.41 -19.32 -11.94
CA PHE A 520 5.67 -18.15 -11.10
C PHE A 520 4.42 -17.27 -10.94
N LEU A 521 3.64 -17.09 -12.01
CA LEU A 521 2.42 -16.26 -12.00
C LEU A 521 1.33 -16.79 -11.05
N GLN A 522 1.33 -18.08 -10.69
CA GLN A 522 0.41 -18.61 -9.66
C GLN A 522 0.62 -17.96 -8.28
N TYR A 523 1.80 -17.37 -8.05
CA TYR A 523 2.18 -16.74 -6.79
C TYR A 523 2.25 -15.22 -6.85
N VAL A 524 2.05 -14.65 -8.04
CA VAL A 524 1.96 -13.21 -8.27
C VAL A 524 0.50 -12.79 -8.09
N ILE A 525 0.26 -11.78 -7.24
CA ILE A 525 -1.09 -11.32 -6.89
C ILE A 525 -1.43 -9.92 -7.42
N GLY A 526 -0.44 -9.16 -7.92
CA GLY A 526 -0.68 -7.80 -8.41
C GLY A 526 0.52 -7.10 -9.02
#